data_AF-A0A7V9T185-F1
#
_entry.id   AF-A0A7V9T185-F1
#
_cell.length_a   1.000
_cell.length_b   1.000
_cell.length_c   1.000
_cell.angle_alpha   90.00
_cell.angle_beta   90.00
_cell.angle_gamma   90.00
#
_symmetry.space_group_name_H-M   'P 1'
#
loop_
_entity.id
_entity.type
_entity.pdbx_description
1 polymer ?
#
loop_
_entity_poly.entity_id
_entity_poly.type
_entity_poly.pdbx_seq_one_letter_code
_entity_poly.pdbx_strand_id
1 'polypeptide(L)'
;SLSFWGGWALIATSGNARAGLPLLLAAAIMAAPVWWHGMRSPRIWPEQTAPLLRGAEWSMGEVLHFFVTPLFLAWALHRQAPAYFDAKRGLAALVVAVPYVIAGYAGRRPAFALVAAAAFATAAILHWHNVTAVLVLVALAAIWAAADHVFERSDGRWYAVPTLIAALMHLLMYDALRRGAVSPAFVDPWALALWMALALTVILAMGLWRPAGAERDVRAMRTVLWVGAGVLLLFGVTAEIQRYFVQHTARLAAARLAGGLAVSAWWLAFATALVLFGFRRGSQPVRQFGLGVAALAVAKVLLVDLSSLDALYRVGSVFILGLMSLLVAYRYHRHAQELAAASRPPDTTEERP
;
A
#
# COMPACT_ATOMS: atom_id res chain seq x y z
N SER A 1 6.46 -35.67 -1.87
CA SER A 1 6.46 -34.40 -2.63
C SER A 1 6.63 -34.61 -4.14
N LEU A 2 7.50 -35.53 -4.61
CA LEU A 2 7.74 -35.81 -6.04
C LEU A 2 6.55 -36.45 -6.79
N SER A 3 5.74 -37.30 -6.14
CA SER A 3 4.54 -37.90 -6.75
C SER A 3 3.45 -36.87 -7.11
N PHE A 4 3.51 -35.68 -6.52
CA PHE A 4 2.42 -34.71 -6.53
C PHE A 4 2.50 -33.68 -7.66
N TRP A 5 3.72 -33.21 -7.96
CA TRP A 5 3.99 -32.45 -9.17
C TRP A 5 3.82 -33.32 -10.43
N GLY A 6 4.05 -34.63 -10.30
CA GLY A 6 3.83 -35.61 -11.36
C GLY A 6 2.39 -35.63 -11.87
N GLY A 7 1.39 -35.45 -11.01
CA GLY A 7 -0.03 -35.43 -11.42
C GLY A 7 -0.39 -34.26 -12.34
N TRP A 8 0.02 -33.05 -11.98
CA TRP A 8 -0.19 -31.86 -12.83
C TRP A 8 0.68 -31.90 -14.09
N ALA A 9 1.91 -32.43 -14.00
CA ALA A 9 2.79 -32.61 -15.15
C ALA A 9 2.23 -33.64 -16.16
N LEU A 10 1.67 -34.75 -15.68
CA LEU A 10 0.98 -35.76 -16.51
C LEU A 10 -0.25 -35.18 -17.20
N ILE A 11 -1.02 -34.35 -16.49
CA ILE A 11 -2.16 -33.63 -17.08
C ILE A 11 -1.66 -32.66 -18.17
N ALA A 12 -0.57 -31.93 -17.94
CA ALA A 12 0.00 -31.00 -18.90
C ALA A 12 0.55 -31.70 -20.16
N THR A 13 1.18 -32.87 -20.03
CA THR A 13 1.70 -33.64 -21.16
C THR A 13 0.62 -34.39 -21.93
N SER A 14 -0.50 -34.75 -21.29
CA SER A 14 -1.67 -35.34 -21.97
C SER A 14 -2.44 -34.35 -22.87
N GLY A 15 -2.11 -33.06 -22.82
CA GLY A 15 -2.83 -31.95 -23.45
C GLY A 15 -2.89 -31.94 -24.99
N ASN A 16 -2.27 -32.91 -25.69
CA ASN A 16 -2.50 -33.12 -27.12
C ASN A 16 -3.78 -33.91 -27.42
N ALA A 17 -4.38 -34.58 -26.43
CA ALA A 17 -5.64 -35.29 -26.57
C ALA A 17 -6.82 -34.39 -26.14
N ARG A 18 -7.48 -33.75 -27.12
CA ARG A 18 -8.79 -33.06 -27.04
C ARG A 18 -9.19 -32.57 -25.63
N ALA A 19 -8.89 -31.30 -25.34
CA ALA A 19 -9.35 -30.61 -24.13
C ALA A 19 -10.88 -30.70 -23.97
N GLY A 20 -11.35 -31.21 -22.83
CA GLY A 20 -12.77 -31.41 -22.53
C GLY A 20 -13.07 -31.53 -21.05
N LEU A 21 -14.27 -32.00 -20.69
CA LEU A 21 -14.70 -32.29 -19.31
C LEU A 21 -13.71 -33.14 -18.48
N PRO A 22 -13.00 -34.15 -19.04
CA PRO A 22 -12.06 -34.96 -18.28
C PRO A 22 -10.90 -34.16 -17.68
N LEU A 23 -10.43 -33.10 -18.35
CA LEU A 23 -9.36 -32.24 -17.85
C LEU A 23 -9.79 -31.46 -16.61
N LEU A 24 -11.01 -30.91 -16.62
CA LEU A 24 -11.58 -30.24 -15.45
C LEU A 24 -11.84 -31.21 -14.30
N LEU A 25 -12.35 -32.40 -14.60
CA LEU A 25 -12.57 -33.43 -13.59
C LEU A 25 -11.25 -33.87 -12.97
N ALA A 26 -10.20 -34.09 -13.77
CA ALA A 26 -8.86 -34.40 -13.27
C ALA A 26 -8.30 -33.26 -12.39
N ALA A 27 -8.44 -32.01 -12.84
CA ALA A 27 -8.05 -30.83 -12.06
C ALA A 27 -8.80 -30.73 -10.72
N ALA A 28 -10.12 -30.98 -10.72
CA ALA A 28 -10.94 -30.98 -9.52
C ALA A 28 -10.59 -32.13 -8.57
N ILE A 29 -10.35 -33.34 -9.11
CA ILE A 29 -9.92 -34.51 -8.34
C ILE A 29 -8.56 -34.26 -7.69
N MET A 30 -7.62 -33.62 -8.41
CA MET A 30 -6.31 -33.28 -7.85
C MET A 30 -6.40 -32.18 -6.79
N ALA A 31 -7.34 -31.23 -6.93
CA ALA A 31 -7.59 -30.19 -5.93
C ALA A 31 -8.25 -30.75 -4.66
N ALA A 32 -9.10 -31.77 -4.79
CA ALA A 32 -10.00 -32.23 -3.73
C ALA A 32 -9.31 -32.63 -2.41
N PRO A 33 -8.19 -33.37 -2.38
CA PRO A 33 -7.51 -33.74 -1.14
C PRO A 33 -7.02 -32.53 -0.35
N VAL A 34 -6.43 -31.54 -1.03
CA VAL A 34 -5.86 -30.35 -0.39
C VAL A 34 -6.96 -29.38 0.02
N TRP A 35 -8.02 -29.27 -0.78
CA TRP A 35 -9.24 -28.57 -0.39
C TRP A 35 -9.87 -29.21 0.85
N TRP A 36 -10.03 -30.53 0.87
CA TRP A 36 -10.59 -31.28 1.99
C TRP A 36 -9.76 -31.11 3.27
N HIS A 37 -8.44 -31.23 3.14
CA HIS A 37 -7.52 -30.99 4.25
C HIS A 37 -7.68 -29.57 4.79
N GLY A 38 -7.69 -28.55 3.92
CA GLY A 38 -7.90 -27.16 4.35
C GLY A 38 -9.28 -26.85 4.90
N MET A 39 -10.31 -27.61 4.52
CA MET A 39 -11.62 -27.49 5.15
C MET A 39 -11.63 -28.01 6.60
N ARG A 40 -10.73 -28.96 6.94
CA ARG A 40 -10.60 -29.56 8.27
C ARG A 40 -9.53 -28.90 9.15
N SER A 41 -8.53 -28.27 8.54
CA SER A 41 -7.38 -27.67 9.22
C SER A 41 -7.48 -26.13 9.18
N PRO A 42 -7.87 -25.45 10.27
CA PRO A 42 -8.09 -24.00 10.27
C PRO A 42 -6.80 -23.16 10.19
N ARG A 43 -5.62 -23.75 10.40
CA ARG A 43 -4.33 -23.05 10.47
C ARG A 43 -3.42 -23.44 9.30
N ILE A 44 -3.36 -22.61 8.27
CA ILE A 44 -2.35 -22.73 7.19
C ILE A 44 -1.07 -21.95 7.57
N TRP A 45 -1.19 -20.95 8.44
CA TRP A 45 -0.06 -20.14 8.90
C TRP A 45 0.39 -20.59 10.29
N PRO A 46 1.70 -20.71 10.55
CA PRO A 46 2.20 -20.86 11.90
C PRO A 46 2.01 -19.53 12.65
N GLU A 47 0.89 -19.36 13.34
CA GLU A 47 0.82 -18.33 14.38
C GLU A 47 1.74 -18.79 15.54
N GLN A 48 2.76 -17.99 15.83
CA GLN A 48 3.85 -18.31 16.77
C GLN A 48 3.43 -18.48 18.26
N THR A 49 2.15 -18.59 18.60
CA THR A 49 1.65 -18.36 19.97
C THR A 49 0.86 -19.51 20.61
N ALA A 50 1.05 -20.77 20.21
CA ALA A 50 0.49 -21.90 20.98
C ALA A 50 1.48 -23.07 21.12
N PRO A 51 1.65 -23.65 22.33
CA PRO A 51 2.51 -24.82 22.52
C PRO A 51 1.93 -26.04 21.80
N LEU A 52 2.77 -26.65 20.96
CA LEU A 52 2.75 -28.02 20.43
C LEU A 52 1.51 -28.87 20.79
N LEU A 53 0.37 -28.60 20.16
CA LEU A 53 -0.64 -29.63 19.93
C LEU A 53 -0.26 -30.33 18.64
N ARG A 54 0.33 -31.52 18.77
CA ARG A 54 0.67 -32.42 17.65
C ARG A 54 -0.65 -32.85 16.96
N GLY A 55 -1.09 -32.08 15.98
CA GLY A 55 -2.31 -32.36 15.23
C GLY A 55 -2.38 -31.54 13.96
N ALA A 56 -1.97 -32.15 12.84
CA ALA A 56 -2.10 -31.66 11.47
C ALA A 56 -1.42 -30.29 11.19
N GLU A 57 -0.10 -30.24 11.33
CA GLU A 57 0.69 -29.17 10.73
C GLU A 57 0.77 -29.39 9.22
N TRP A 58 0.49 -28.34 8.44
CA TRP A 58 0.66 -28.37 6.99
C TRP A 58 2.13 -28.53 6.64
N SER A 59 2.46 -29.48 5.77
CA SER A 59 3.78 -29.51 5.13
C SER A 59 3.94 -28.32 4.16
N MET A 60 5.16 -27.82 3.99
CA MET A 60 5.46 -26.76 3.02
C MET A 60 4.94 -27.11 1.61
N GLY A 61 5.01 -28.39 1.21
CA GLY A 61 4.49 -28.85 -0.07
C GLY A 61 2.97 -28.75 -0.20
N GLU A 62 2.22 -29.01 0.87
CA GLU A 62 0.75 -28.88 0.88
C GLU A 62 0.34 -27.41 0.85
N VAL A 63 1.04 -26.52 1.57
CA VAL A 63 0.79 -25.08 1.53
C VAL A 63 0.98 -24.54 0.12
N LEU A 64 2.13 -24.83 -0.48
CA LEU A 64 2.42 -24.44 -1.86
C LEU A 64 1.36 -24.98 -2.82
N HIS A 65 0.96 -26.24 -2.65
CA HIS A 65 -0.06 -26.80 -3.52
C HIS A 65 -1.39 -26.08 -3.38
N PHE A 66 -1.87 -25.82 -2.16
CA PHE A 66 -3.13 -25.12 -1.92
C PHE A 66 -3.18 -23.77 -2.65
N PHE A 67 -2.08 -23.01 -2.62
CA PHE A 67 -1.99 -21.71 -3.28
C PHE A 67 -1.81 -21.78 -4.79
N VAL A 68 -1.25 -22.87 -5.33
CA VAL A 68 -1.07 -23.05 -6.78
C VAL A 68 -2.28 -23.71 -7.43
N THR A 69 -3.05 -24.54 -6.70
CA THR A 69 -4.31 -25.16 -7.17
C THR A 69 -5.27 -24.20 -7.90
N PRO A 70 -5.60 -22.99 -7.40
CA PRO A 70 -6.49 -22.07 -8.10
C PRO A 70 -5.96 -21.64 -9.48
N LEU A 71 -4.64 -21.51 -9.64
CA LEU A 71 -4.02 -21.17 -10.92
C LEU A 71 -4.20 -22.30 -11.94
N PHE A 72 -3.99 -23.54 -11.50
CA PHE A 72 -4.21 -24.69 -12.36
C PHE A 72 -5.69 -24.90 -12.71
N LEU A 73 -6.61 -24.64 -11.77
CA LEU A 73 -8.05 -24.65 -12.06
C LEU A 73 -8.42 -23.59 -13.11
N ALA A 74 -7.90 -22.36 -12.97
CA ALA A 74 -8.12 -21.30 -13.95
C ALA A 74 -7.55 -21.66 -15.33
N TRP A 75 -6.36 -22.27 -15.37
CA TRP A 75 -5.74 -22.77 -16.59
C TRP A 75 -6.57 -23.90 -17.24
N ALA A 76 -7.04 -24.86 -16.46
CA ALA A 76 -7.87 -25.96 -16.96
C ALA A 76 -9.23 -25.46 -17.48
N LEU A 77 -9.81 -24.44 -16.84
CA LEU A 77 -11.01 -23.73 -17.31
C LEU A 77 -10.76 -23.04 -18.66
N HIS A 78 -9.67 -22.28 -18.76
CA HIS A 78 -9.29 -21.60 -20.01
C HIS A 78 -9.16 -22.60 -21.17
N ARG A 79 -8.55 -23.75 -20.93
CA ARG A 79 -8.38 -24.83 -21.92
C ARG A 79 -9.68 -25.40 -22.47
N GLN A 80 -10.81 -25.31 -21.75
CA GLN A 80 -12.09 -25.81 -22.27
C GLN A 80 -12.68 -24.94 -23.37
N ALA A 81 -12.52 -23.62 -23.26
CA ALA A 81 -13.06 -22.67 -24.22
C ALA A 81 -12.11 -21.48 -24.38
N PRO A 82 -10.93 -21.66 -24.99
CA PRO A 82 -9.89 -20.63 -25.04
C PRO A 82 -10.42 -19.32 -25.64
N ALA A 83 -11.11 -19.41 -26.79
CA ALA A 83 -11.69 -18.24 -27.45
C ALA A 83 -12.69 -17.47 -26.57
N TYR A 84 -13.47 -18.16 -25.74
CA TYR A 84 -14.44 -17.53 -24.84
C TYR A 84 -13.74 -16.81 -23.67
N PHE A 85 -12.75 -17.44 -23.05
CA PHE A 85 -12.00 -16.85 -21.94
C PHE A 85 -11.00 -15.78 -22.39
N ASP A 86 -10.48 -15.86 -23.61
CA ASP A 86 -9.66 -14.82 -24.23
C ASP A 86 -10.48 -13.57 -24.55
N ALA A 87 -11.73 -13.76 -25.01
CA ALA A 87 -12.68 -12.66 -25.22
C ALA A 87 -13.13 -12.02 -23.88
N LYS A 88 -13.20 -12.81 -22.80
CA LYS A 88 -13.61 -12.37 -21.46
C LYS A 88 -12.47 -12.51 -20.45
N ARG A 89 -11.40 -11.76 -20.67
CA ARG A 89 -10.23 -11.76 -19.77
C ARG A 89 -10.64 -11.53 -18.32
N GLY A 90 -10.05 -12.30 -17.41
CA GLY A 90 -10.35 -12.29 -15.98
C GLY A 90 -11.50 -13.21 -15.55
N LEU A 91 -12.36 -13.68 -16.47
CA LEU A 91 -13.50 -14.52 -16.11
C LEU A 91 -13.09 -15.86 -15.49
N ALA A 92 -12.01 -16.50 -15.97
CA ALA A 92 -11.53 -17.76 -15.39
C ALA A 92 -11.12 -17.57 -13.91
N ALA A 93 -10.39 -16.49 -13.60
CA ALA A 93 -10.02 -16.17 -12.22
C ALA A 93 -11.26 -15.86 -11.36
N LEU A 94 -12.25 -15.16 -11.92
CA LEU A 94 -13.52 -14.88 -11.24
C LEU A 94 -14.30 -16.16 -10.91
N VAL A 95 -14.40 -17.09 -11.85
CA VAL A 95 -15.05 -18.40 -11.63
C VAL A 95 -14.34 -19.19 -10.55
N VAL A 96 -13.00 -19.17 -10.52
CA VAL A 96 -12.21 -19.81 -9.46
C VAL A 96 -12.42 -19.11 -8.11
N ALA A 97 -12.62 -17.78 -8.07
CA ALA A 97 -12.81 -17.06 -6.81
C ALA A 97 -14.08 -17.48 -6.04
N VAL A 98 -15.16 -17.85 -6.74
CA VAL A 98 -16.47 -18.18 -6.15
C VAL A 98 -16.40 -19.31 -5.11
N PRO A 99 -15.90 -20.52 -5.41
CA PRO A 99 -15.82 -21.58 -4.41
C PRO A 99 -14.94 -21.21 -3.22
N TYR A 100 -13.85 -20.46 -3.45
CA TYR A 100 -12.94 -20.03 -2.38
C TYR A 100 -13.55 -18.96 -1.47
N VAL A 101 -14.34 -18.01 -2.00
CA VAL A 101 -14.99 -17.00 -1.16
C VAL A 101 -16.08 -17.64 -0.30
N ILE A 102 -16.85 -18.56 -0.86
CA ILE A 102 -17.86 -19.33 -0.13
C ILE A 102 -17.20 -20.14 0.98
N ALA A 103 -16.17 -20.93 0.64
CA ALA A 103 -15.48 -21.77 1.63
C ALA A 103 -14.76 -20.94 2.71
N GLY A 104 -14.22 -19.77 2.35
CA GLY A 104 -13.55 -18.85 3.26
C GLY A 104 -14.50 -18.20 4.26
N TYR A 105 -15.64 -17.67 3.80
CA TYR A 105 -16.58 -16.95 4.65
C TYR A 105 -17.56 -17.87 5.39
N ALA A 106 -17.99 -18.99 4.80
CA ALA A 106 -18.90 -19.94 5.47
C ALA A 106 -18.25 -20.63 6.67
N GLY A 107 -16.95 -20.93 6.62
CA GLY A 107 -16.24 -21.69 7.65
C GLY A 107 -15.24 -20.89 8.49
N ARG A 108 -15.24 -19.56 8.40
CA ARG A 108 -14.20 -18.67 8.96
C ARG A 108 -12.76 -19.13 8.64
N ARG A 109 -12.46 -19.47 7.37
CA ARG A 109 -11.18 -20.06 6.95
C ARG A 109 -10.30 -19.02 6.23
N PRO A 110 -9.26 -18.47 6.90
CA PRO A 110 -8.53 -17.31 6.37
C PRO A 110 -7.83 -17.56 5.04
N ALA A 111 -7.29 -18.76 4.84
CA ALA A 111 -6.53 -19.04 3.63
C ALA A 111 -7.41 -19.17 2.38
N PHE A 112 -8.64 -19.66 2.52
CA PHE A 112 -9.60 -19.69 1.42
C PHE A 112 -10.02 -18.27 1.02
N ALA A 113 -10.28 -17.42 2.01
CA ALA A 113 -10.57 -16.00 1.77
C ALA A 113 -9.38 -15.27 1.12
N LEU A 114 -8.13 -15.61 1.47
CA LEU A 114 -6.92 -15.07 0.82
C LEU A 114 -6.86 -15.43 -0.67
N VAL A 115 -7.08 -16.71 -0.99
CA VAL A 115 -7.10 -17.17 -2.39
C VAL A 115 -8.22 -16.50 -3.16
N ALA A 116 -9.41 -16.37 -2.55
CA ALA A 116 -10.52 -15.65 -3.16
C ALA A 116 -10.16 -14.19 -3.47
N ALA A 117 -9.59 -13.46 -2.50
CA ALA A 117 -9.17 -12.08 -2.67
C ALA A 117 -8.12 -11.92 -3.77
N ALA A 118 -7.13 -12.81 -3.83
CA ALA A 118 -6.12 -12.83 -4.89
C ALA A 118 -6.75 -13.12 -6.27
N ALA A 119 -7.71 -14.05 -6.35
CA ALA A 119 -8.41 -14.39 -7.58
C ALA A 119 -9.31 -13.23 -8.07
N PHE A 120 -10.03 -12.54 -7.17
CA PHE A 120 -10.78 -11.33 -7.50
C PHE A 120 -9.88 -10.20 -7.99
N ALA A 121 -8.75 -9.96 -7.31
CA ALA A 121 -7.79 -8.95 -7.75
C ALA A 121 -7.21 -9.28 -9.13
N THR A 122 -6.85 -10.54 -9.37
CA THR A 122 -6.38 -11.02 -10.69
C THR A 122 -7.45 -10.84 -11.76
N ALA A 123 -8.71 -11.19 -11.46
CA ALA A 123 -9.82 -10.99 -12.37
C ALA A 123 -9.98 -9.51 -12.77
N ALA A 124 -9.88 -8.59 -11.80
CA ALA A 124 -9.99 -7.15 -12.05
C ALA A 124 -8.86 -6.64 -12.95
N ILE A 125 -7.60 -7.01 -12.66
CA ILE A 125 -6.42 -6.58 -13.44
C ILE A 125 -6.45 -7.14 -14.87
N LEU A 126 -6.90 -8.39 -15.05
CA LEU A 126 -6.98 -9.00 -16.37
C LEU A 126 -8.13 -8.43 -17.20
N HIS A 127 -9.23 -8.03 -16.57
CA HIS A 127 -10.40 -7.50 -17.27
C HIS A 127 -10.21 -6.03 -17.64
N TRP A 128 -9.85 -5.18 -16.67
CA TRP A 128 -9.64 -3.74 -16.88
C TRP A 128 -8.14 -3.41 -16.99
N HIS A 129 -7.74 -2.79 -18.10
CA HIS A 129 -6.34 -2.45 -18.39
C HIS A 129 -6.05 -0.95 -18.19
N ASN A 130 -6.80 -0.31 -17.28
CA ASN A 130 -6.72 1.11 -17.01
C ASN A 130 -7.05 1.37 -15.53
N VAL A 131 -7.16 2.66 -15.18
CA VAL A 131 -7.53 3.15 -13.85
C VAL A 131 -8.79 2.50 -13.25
N THR A 132 -9.72 1.98 -14.07
CA THR A 132 -10.89 1.24 -13.58
C THR A 132 -10.50 0.02 -12.76
N ALA A 133 -9.44 -0.71 -13.14
CA ALA A 133 -8.93 -1.81 -12.32
C ALA A 133 -8.49 -1.34 -10.94
N VAL A 134 -7.82 -0.18 -10.86
CA VAL A 134 -7.37 0.40 -9.59
C VAL A 134 -8.57 0.74 -8.72
N LEU A 135 -9.61 1.36 -9.28
CA LEU A 135 -10.84 1.69 -8.55
C LEU A 135 -11.54 0.42 -8.02
N VAL A 136 -11.62 -0.64 -8.83
CA VAL A 136 -12.16 -1.93 -8.41
C VAL A 136 -11.32 -2.56 -7.30
N LEU A 137 -10.00 -2.52 -7.39
CA LEU A 137 -9.11 -3.05 -6.35
C LEU A 137 -9.22 -2.25 -5.04
N VAL A 138 -9.31 -0.93 -5.10
CA VAL A 138 -9.56 -0.07 -3.93
C VAL A 138 -10.92 -0.42 -3.30
N ALA A 139 -11.97 -0.58 -4.11
CA ALA A 139 -13.29 -1.00 -3.62
C ALA A 139 -13.24 -2.39 -2.98
N LEU A 140 -12.57 -3.36 -3.59
CA LEU A 140 -12.37 -4.70 -3.03
C LEU A 140 -11.63 -4.65 -1.69
N ALA A 141 -10.54 -3.89 -1.60
CA ALA A 141 -9.79 -3.72 -0.36
C ALA A 141 -10.67 -3.14 0.77
N ALA A 142 -11.53 -2.16 0.46
CA ALA A 142 -12.50 -1.62 1.40
C ALA A 142 -13.56 -2.67 1.80
N ILE A 143 -14.08 -3.44 0.84
CA ILE A 143 -15.05 -4.51 1.08
C ILE A 143 -14.46 -5.57 2.01
N TRP A 144 -13.21 -6.01 1.81
CA TRP A 144 -12.57 -6.99 2.68
C TRP A 144 -12.44 -6.50 4.12
N ALA A 145 -12.04 -5.25 4.31
CA ALA A 145 -11.95 -4.65 5.64
C ALA A 145 -13.33 -4.45 6.31
N ALA A 146 -14.35 -4.08 5.53
CA ALA A 146 -15.72 -3.94 6.02
C ALA A 146 -16.38 -5.29 6.35
N ALA A 147 -16.12 -6.32 5.55
CA ALA A 147 -16.66 -7.67 5.75
C ALA A 147 -16.21 -8.27 7.10
N ASP A 148 -15.03 -7.91 7.60
CA ASP A 148 -14.59 -8.29 8.95
C ASP A 148 -15.56 -7.85 10.05
N HIS A 149 -16.16 -6.66 9.90
CA HIS A 149 -17.13 -6.15 10.86
C HIS A 149 -18.45 -6.92 10.78
N VAL A 150 -18.92 -7.20 9.56
CA VAL A 150 -20.19 -7.89 9.32
C VAL A 150 -20.14 -9.35 9.76
N PHE A 151 -19.05 -10.05 9.49
CA PHE A 151 -18.91 -11.49 9.79
C PHE A 151 -18.19 -11.76 11.12
N GLU A 152 -17.92 -10.70 11.88
CA GLU A 152 -17.16 -10.73 13.14
C GLU A 152 -15.79 -11.42 13.01
N ARG A 153 -15.10 -11.17 11.91
CA ARG A 153 -13.78 -11.73 11.59
C ARG A 153 -12.67 -10.74 11.92
N SER A 154 -11.42 -11.21 11.91
CA SER A 154 -10.25 -10.38 12.23
C SER A 154 -9.08 -10.59 11.28
N ASP A 155 -9.33 -11.26 10.15
CA ASP A 155 -8.35 -11.65 9.16
C ASP A 155 -8.43 -10.82 7.87
N GLY A 156 -9.43 -9.96 7.70
CA GLY A 156 -9.61 -9.10 6.53
C GLY A 156 -8.45 -8.16 6.23
N ARG A 157 -7.64 -7.79 7.23
CA ARG A 157 -6.38 -7.06 6.98
C ARG A 157 -5.42 -7.80 6.05
N TRP A 158 -5.42 -9.14 6.09
CA TRP A 158 -4.57 -9.99 5.25
C TRP A 158 -5.04 -10.03 3.80
N TYR A 159 -6.25 -9.55 3.50
CA TYR A 159 -6.76 -9.45 2.14
C TYR A 159 -6.76 -7.99 1.68
N ALA A 160 -7.22 -7.08 2.53
CA ALA A 160 -7.34 -5.66 2.22
C ALA A 160 -5.99 -5.02 1.91
N VAL A 161 -4.96 -5.26 2.73
CA VAL A 161 -3.64 -4.62 2.53
C VAL A 161 -2.96 -5.12 1.25
N PRO A 162 -2.85 -6.44 0.97
CA PRO A 162 -2.31 -6.89 -0.31
C PRO A 162 -3.12 -6.43 -1.53
N THR A 163 -4.46 -6.39 -1.45
CA THR A 163 -5.29 -5.86 -2.55
C THR A 163 -5.02 -4.36 -2.77
N LEU A 164 -4.87 -3.57 -1.71
CA LEU A 164 -4.49 -2.16 -1.81
C LEU A 164 -3.08 -1.99 -2.40
N ILE A 165 -2.11 -2.81 -1.99
CA ILE A 165 -0.76 -2.81 -2.57
C ILE A 165 -0.82 -3.12 -4.06
N ALA A 166 -1.59 -4.11 -4.48
CA ALA A 166 -1.79 -4.42 -5.90
C ALA A 166 -2.41 -3.23 -6.66
N ALA A 167 -3.38 -2.53 -6.06
CA ALA A 167 -3.97 -1.32 -6.63
C ALA A 167 -2.92 -0.22 -6.83
N LEU A 168 -2.10 0.05 -5.81
CA LEU A 168 -1.03 1.05 -5.86
C LEU A 168 0.06 0.67 -6.86
N MET A 169 0.48 -0.60 -6.91
CA MET A 169 1.46 -1.07 -7.89
C MET A 169 0.93 -0.90 -9.32
N HIS A 170 -0.33 -1.28 -9.58
CA HIS A 170 -0.94 -1.09 -10.89
C HIS A 170 -1.02 0.40 -11.26
N LEU A 171 -1.50 1.24 -10.33
CA LEU A 171 -1.63 2.69 -10.55
C LEU A 171 -0.28 3.37 -10.84
N LEU A 172 0.73 3.06 -10.02
CA LEU A 172 2.03 3.75 -10.04
C LEU A 172 3.00 3.19 -11.08
N MET A 173 2.97 1.88 -11.35
CA MET A 173 3.93 1.25 -12.27
C MET A 173 3.36 1.04 -13.68
N TYR A 174 2.03 0.93 -13.82
CA TYR A 174 1.40 0.68 -15.12
C TYR A 174 0.65 1.92 -15.63
N ASP A 175 -0.33 2.43 -14.87
CA ASP A 175 -1.16 3.54 -15.33
C ASP A 175 -0.39 4.87 -15.36
N ALA A 176 0.55 5.10 -14.44
CA ALA A 176 1.34 6.34 -14.41
C ALA A 176 2.19 6.53 -15.68
N LEU A 177 2.75 5.44 -16.23
CA LEU A 177 3.53 5.45 -17.48
C LEU A 177 2.66 5.74 -18.72
N ARG A 178 1.36 5.46 -18.62
CA ARG A 178 0.38 5.64 -19.71
C ARG A 178 -0.44 6.93 -19.56
N ARG A 179 -0.25 7.65 -18.46
CA ARG A 179 -1.00 8.87 -18.15
C ARG A 179 -0.59 9.97 -19.12
N GLY A 180 -1.52 10.37 -19.99
CA GLY A 180 -1.29 11.45 -20.95
C GLY A 180 -0.90 12.78 -20.27
N ALA A 181 -0.02 13.54 -20.93
CA ALA A 181 0.44 14.84 -20.43
C ALA A 181 -0.68 15.91 -20.41
N VAL A 182 -1.72 15.72 -21.23
CA VAL A 182 -2.81 16.69 -21.44
C VAL A 182 -3.92 16.58 -20.37
N SER A 183 -4.03 15.47 -19.65
CA SER A 183 -5.10 15.27 -18.67
C SER A 183 -4.97 16.26 -17.50
N PRO A 184 -6.06 16.92 -17.05
CA PRO A 184 -6.01 17.94 -16.02
C PRO A 184 -5.30 17.47 -14.74
N ALA A 185 -4.40 18.29 -14.21
CA ALA A 185 -3.79 18.01 -12.91
C ALA A 185 -4.85 17.94 -11.79
N PHE A 186 -4.58 17.13 -10.77
CA PHE A 186 -5.39 16.88 -9.57
C PHE A 186 -6.74 16.18 -9.75
N VAL A 187 -7.41 16.33 -10.90
CA VAL A 187 -8.80 15.91 -11.09
C VAL A 187 -9.02 14.88 -12.20
N ASP A 188 -7.97 14.51 -12.93
CA ASP A 188 -8.09 13.43 -13.91
C ASP A 188 -8.32 12.06 -13.23
N PRO A 189 -8.80 11.04 -13.95
CA PRO A 189 -9.13 9.75 -13.36
C PRO A 189 -7.97 9.12 -12.57
N TRP A 190 -6.72 9.28 -13.04
CA TRP A 190 -5.55 8.77 -12.33
C TRP A 190 -5.35 9.46 -10.98
N ALA A 191 -5.44 10.80 -10.94
CA ALA A 191 -5.30 11.54 -9.68
C ALA A 191 -6.44 11.21 -8.71
N LEU A 192 -7.67 11.10 -9.19
CA LEU A 192 -8.80 10.67 -8.37
C LEU A 192 -8.60 9.26 -7.79
N ALA A 193 -8.08 8.32 -8.58
CA ALA A 193 -7.76 6.98 -8.10
C ALA A 193 -6.64 7.00 -7.05
N LEU A 194 -5.62 7.85 -7.22
CA LEU A 194 -4.57 8.06 -6.21
C LEU A 194 -5.17 8.61 -4.90
N TRP A 195 -6.06 9.61 -4.98
CA TRP A 195 -6.70 10.19 -3.80
C TRP A 195 -7.63 9.21 -3.10
N MET A 196 -8.36 8.37 -3.85
CA MET A 196 -9.17 7.29 -3.28
C MET A 196 -8.31 6.23 -2.60
N ALA A 197 -7.18 5.83 -3.20
CA ALA A 197 -6.24 4.90 -2.58
C ALA A 197 -5.59 5.50 -1.32
N LEU A 198 -5.22 6.78 -1.35
CA LEU A 198 -4.74 7.51 -0.17
C LEU A 198 -5.81 7.54 0.94
N ALA A 199 -7.04 7.91 0.61
CA ALA A 199 -8.15 7.95 1.56
C ALA A 199 -8.38 6.59 2.21
N LEU A 200 -8.42 5.51 1.40
CA LEU A 200 -8.55 4.16 1.94
C LEU A 200 -7.35 3.77 2.82
N THR A 201 -6.13 4.13 2.44
CA THR A 201 -4.92 3.89 3.26
C THR A 201 -5.07 4.55 4.64
N VAL A 202 -5.55 5.79 4.68
CA VAL A 202 -5.82 6.52 5.92
C VAL A 202 -6.94 5.85 6.74
N ILE A 203 -8.03 5.47 6.10
CA ILE A 203 -9.17 4.79 6.76
C ILE A 203 -8.72 3.46 7.39
N LEU A 204 -7.92 2.67 6.67
CA LEU A 204 -7.33 1.44 7.18
C LEU A 204 -6.36 1.72 8.35
N ALA A 205 -5.53 2.77 8.24
CA ALA A 205 -4.62 3.17 9.31
C ALA A 205 -5.35 3.64 10.58
N MET A 206 -6.51 4.28 10.43
CA MET A 206 -7.37 4.67 11.55
C MET A 206 -7.91 3.46 12.30
N GLY A 207 -8.17 2.35 11.60
CA GLY A 207 -8.54 1.07 12.20
C GLY A 207 -9.85 0.50 11.65
N LEU A 208 -10.09 0.61 10.34
CA LEU A 208 -11.26 0.01 9.68
C LEU A 208 -11.33 -1.52 9.81
N TRP A 209 -10.27 -2.20 10.24
CA TRP A 209 -10.29 -3.64 10.53
C TRP A 209 -10.43 -3.92 12.03
N ARG A 210 -10.99 -5.08 12.37
CA ARG A 210 -11.07 -5.52 13.78
C ARG A 210 -9.66 -5.90 14.27
N PRO A 211 -9.16 -5.33 15.39
CA PRO A 211 -7.85 -5.69 15.92
C PRO A 211 -7.84 -7.14 16.38
N ALA A 212 -6.85 -7.93 15.93
CA ALA A 212 -6.54 -9.24 16.49
C ALA A 212 -5.05 -9.56 16.37
N GLY A 213 -4.57 -10.48 17.20
CA GLY A 213 -3.14 -10.81 17.32
C GLY A 213 -2.39 -9.90 18.30
N ALA A 214 -1.07 -10.06 18.34
CA ALA A 214 -0.23 -9.30 19.26
C ALA A 214 -0.38 -7.79 19.01
N GLU A 215 -0.52 -7.00 20.07
CA GLU A 215 -0.67 -5.54 19.95
C GLU A 215 0.48 -4.89 19.16
N ARG A 216 1.68 -5.49 19.24
CA ARG A 216 2.88 -5.06 18.50
C ARG A 216 2.66 -5.10 16.98
N ASP A 217 2.06 -6.16 16.46
CA ASP A 217 1.86 -6.36 15.02
C ASP A 217 0.79 -5.40 14.48
N VAL A 218 -0.28 -5.21 15.25
CA VAL A 218 -1.33 -4.22 14.93
C VAL A 218 -0.73 -2.81 14.88
N ARG A 219 0.09 -2.44 15.88
CA ARG A 219 0.79 -1.16 15.90
C ARG A 219 1.74 -1.00 14.73
N ALA A 220 2.56 -2.02 14.43
CA ALA A 220 3.50 -1.98 13.31
C ALA A 220 2.79 -1.77 11.96
N MET A 221 1.71 -2.52 11.70
CA MET A 221 0.91 -2.39 10.49
C MET A 221 0.30 -0.99 10.35
N ARG A 222 -0.29 -0.44 11.44
CA ARG A 222 -0.84 0.92 11.43
C ARG A 222 0.25 1.95 11.15
N THR A 223 1.44 1.80 11.75
CA THR A 223 2.58 2.67 11.47
C THR A 223 2.97 2.63 9.99
N VAL A 224 3.07 1.44 9.39
CA VAL A 224 3.38 1.27 7.96
C VAL A 224 2.34 1.97 7.09
N LEU A 225 1.04 1.83 7.40
CA LEU A 225 -0.01 2.51 6.64
C LEU A 225 0.03 4.04 6.80
N TRP A 226 0.28 4.55 8.01
CA TRP A 226 0.43 6.00 8.22
C TRP A 226 1.63 6.57 7.45
N VAL A 227 2.76 5.85 7.45
CA VAL A 227 3.93 6.20 6.65
C VAL A 227 3.58 6.14 5.16
N GLY A 228 2.93 5.08 4.70
CA GLY A 228 2.47 4.93 3.31
C GLY A 228 1.54 6.07 2.87
N ALA A 229 0.56 6.43 3.70
CA ALA A 229 -0.33 7.57 3.44
C ALA A 229 0.44 8.90 3.36
N GLY A 230 1.41 9.12 4.26
CA GLY A 230 2.27 10.30 4.22
C GLY A 230 3.12 10.37 2.95
N VAL A 231 3.69 9.24 2.51
CA VAL A 231 4.45 9.12 1.26
C VAL A 231 3.56 9.39 0.05
N LEU A 232 2.39 8.76 -0.02
CA LEU A 232 1.42 8.97 -1.11
C LEU A 232 0.97 10.42 -1.18
N LEU A 233 0.69 11.06 -0.05
CA LEU A 233 0.29 12.47 0.00
C LEU A 233 1.43 13.39 -0.43
N LEU A 234 2.63 13.23 0.13
CA LEU A 234 3.79 14.07 -0.17
C LEU A 234 4.16 14.01 -1.66
N PHE A 235 4.37 12.80 -2.19
CA PHE A 235 4.81 12.60 -3.56
C PHE A 235 3.67 12.71 -4.58
N GLY A 236 2.45 12.32 -4.22
CA GLY A 236 1.26 12.50 -5.05
C GLY A 236 1.00 13.97 -5.34
N VAL A 237 0.96 14.82 -4.31
CA VAL A 237 0.77 16.27 -4.49
C VAL A 237 1.96 16.89 -5.22
N THR A 238 3.20 16.42 -4.95
CA THR A 238 4.39 16.86 -5.69
C THR A 238 4.24 16.62 -7.20
N ALA A 239 3.78 15.43 -7.61
CA ALA A 239 3.56 15.09 -9.00
C ALA A 239 2.48 15.95 -9.65
N GLU A 240 1.37 16.19 -8.94
CA GLU A 240 0.27 17.03 -9.46
C GLU A 240 0.65 18.51 -9.56
N ILE A 241 1.42 19.06 -8.62
CA ILE A 241 1.95 20.43 -8.71
C ILE A 241 2.80 20.58 -9.99
N GLN A 242 3.72 19.64 -10.24
CA GLN A 242 4.56 19.68 -11.43
C GLN A 242 3.72 19.62 -12.71
N ARG A 243 2.72 18.74 -12.77
CA ARG A 243 1.79 18.66 -13.91
C ARG A 243 1.01 19.97 -14.11
N TYR A 244 0.51 20.55 -13.03
CA TYR A 244 -0.27 21.79 -13.09
C TYR A 244 0.53 22.91 -13.75
N PHE A 245 1.77 23.15 -13.33
CA PHE A 245 2.59 24.21 -13.91
C PHE A 245 2.98 23.94 -15.36
N VAL A 246 3.26 22.69 -15.73
CA VAL A 246 3.52 22.30 -17.13
C VAL A 246 2.31 22.57 -18.03
N GLN A 247 1.08 22.41 -17.53
CA GLN A 247 -0.15 22.62 -18.29
C GLN A 247 -0.54 24.10 -18.42
N HIS A 248 -0.25 24.92 -17.40
CA HIS A 248 -0.72 26.31 -17.33
C HIS A 248 0.32 27.36 -17.72
N THR A 249 1.54 26.94 -18.06
CA THR A 249 2.63 27.86 -18.40
C THR A 249 3.13 27.61 -19.81
N ALA A 250 3.02 28.61 -20.69
CA ALA A 250 3.39 28.48 -22.12
C ALA A 250 4.87 28.14 -22.35
N ARG A 251 5.76 28.59 -21.46
CA ARG A 251 7.22 28.39 -21.59
C ARG A 251 7.70 27.32 -20.61
N LEU A 252 8.28 26.23 -21.13
CA LEU A 252 8.71 25.09 -20.32
C LEU A 252 9.73 25.46 -19.21
N ALA A 253 10.63 26.39 -19.49
CA ALA A 253 11.60 26.88 -18.50
C ALA A 253 10.90 27.56 -17.30
N ALA A 254 9.90 28.41 -17.58
CA ALA A 254 9.11 29.07 -16.55
C ALA A 254 8.26 28.05 -15.77
N ALA A 255 7.67 27.06 -16.46
CA ALA A 255 6.91 25.98 -15.84
C ALA A 255 7.75 25.19 -14.83
N ARG A 256 8.99 24.82 -15.22
CA ARG A 256 9.92 24.07 -14.38
C ARG A 256 10.36 24.86 -13.16
N LEU A 257 10.66 26.15 -13.33
CA LEU A 257 11.02 27.03 -12.22
C LEU A 257 9.86 27.19 -11.23
N ALA A 258 8.69 27.61 -11.72
CA ALA A 258 7.52 27.84 -10.87
C ALA A 258 7.03 26.55 -10.19
N GLY A 259 6.98 25.44 -10.93
CA GLY A 259 6.65 24.13 -10.38
C GLY A 259 7.68 23.63 -9.36
N GLY A 260 8.98 23.85 -9.61
CA GLY A 260 10.05 23.52 -8.66
C GLY A 260 9.90 24.26 -7.33
N LEU A 261 9.68 25.58 -7.39
CA LEU A 261 9.45 26.42 -6.22
C LEU A 261 8.17 26.04 -5.47
N ALA A 262 7.07 25.78 -6.19
CA ALA A 262 5.81 25.35 -5.59
C ALA A 262 5.93 23.98 -4.89
N VAL A 263 6.71 23.05 -5.45
CA VAL A 263 7.03 21.76 -4.79
C VAL A 263 7.82 22.00 -3.51
N SER A 264 8.82 22.88 -3.53
CA SER A 264 9.60 23.21 -2.33
C SER A 264 8.73 23.87 -1.25
N ALA A 265 7.82 24.77 -1.62
CA ALA A 265 6.83 25.34 -0.71
C ALA A 265 5.90 24.27 -0.11
N TRP A 266 5.42 23.33 -0.94
CA TRP A 266 4.62 22.19 -0.49
C TRP A 266 5.38 21.31 0.52
N TRP A 267 6.64 20.99 0.26
CA TRP A 267 7.44 20.16 1.16
C TRP A 267 7.66 20.83 2.52
N LEU A 268 7.88 22.16 2.54
CA LEU A 268 7.99 22.94 3.78
C LEU A 268 6.66 22.98 4.55
N ALA A 269 5.52 23.16 3.84
CA ALA A 269 4.20 23.12 4.44
C ALA A 269 3.90 21.74 5.05
N PHE A 270 4.19 20.67 4.30
CA PHE A 270 4.03 19.29 4.76
C PHE A 270 4.92 18.98 5.97
N ALA A 271 6.19 19.37 5.94
CA ALA A 271 7.12 19.21 7.06
C ALA A 271 6.64 19.94 8.31
N THR A 272 6.16 21.19 8.14
CA THR A 272 5.61 22.00 9.23
C THR A 272 4.37 21.33 9.83
N ALA A 273 3.46 20.84 8.99
CA ALA A 273 2.28 20.10 9.45
C ALA A 273 2.67 18.86 10.26
N LEU A 274 3.67 18.08 9.81
CA LEU A 274 4.20 16.93 10.55
C LEU A 274 4.81 17.31 11.89
N VAL A 275 5.63 18.36 11.95
CA VAL A 275 6.26 18.82 13.19
C VAL A 275 5.18 19.28 14.19
N LEU A 276 4.22 20.11 13.75
CA LEU A 276 3.11 20.57 14.58
C LEU A 276 2.26 19.39 15.08
N PHE A 277 1.91 18.46 14.19
CA PHE A 277 1.17 17.25 14.57
C PHE A 277 1.95 16.38 15.55
N GLY A 278 3.26 16.22 15.35
CA GLY A 278 4.16 15.49 16.23
C GLY A 278 4.30 16.12 17.62
N PHE A 279 4.21 17.45 17.75
CA PHE A 279 4.08 18.12 19.05
C PHE A 279 2.71 17.87 19.67
N ARG A 280 1.62 18.09 18.93
CA ARG A 280 0.23 17.87 19.43
C ARG A 280 -0.03 16.43 19.88
N ARG A 281 0.66 15.45 19.29
CA ARG A 281 0.53 14.02 19.63
C ARG A 281 1.64 13.48 20.52
N GLY A 282 2.57 14.33 20.97
CA GLY A 282 3.73 13.91 21.77
C GLY A 282 4.70 12.95 21.05
N SER A 283 4.56 12.74 19.74
CA SER A 283 5.31 11.72 19.00
C SER A 283 6.64 12.24 18.48
N GLN A 284 7.74 11.89 19.15
CA GLN A 284 9.11 12.23 18.72
C GLN A 284 9.44 11.73 17.31
N PRO A 285 9.10 10.49 16.91
CA PRO A 285 9.39 9.99 15.56
C PRO A 285 8.74 10.84 14.46
N VAL A 286 7.49 11.28 14.67
CA VAL A 286 6.77 12.12 13.70
C VAL A 286 7.43 13.50 13.57
N ARG A 287 7.89 14.08 14.69
CA ARG A 287 8.65 15.35 14.66
C ARG A 287 9.96 15.19 13.90
N GLN A 288 10.73 14.13 14.18
CA GLN A 288 12.00 13.86 13.50
C GLN A 288 11.80 13.64 12.00
N PHE A 289 10.76 12.92 11.59
CA PHE A 289 10.43 12.76 10.18
C PHE A 289 10.09 14.10 9.51
N GLY A 290 9.26 14.93 10.16
CA GLY A 290 8.97 16.28 9.68
C GLY A 290 10.23 17.14 9.53
N LEU A 291 11.14 17.11 10.51
CA LEU A 291 12.44 17.80 10.44
C LEU A 291 13.31 17.27 9.30
N GLY A 292 13.31 15.95 9.06
CA GLY A 292 14.00 15.33 7.93
C GLY A 292 13.46 15.84 6.58
N VAL A 293 12.14 15.91 6.41
CA VAL A 293 11.52 16.47 5.20
C VAL A 293 11.86 17.96 5.04
N ALA A 294 11.85 18.75 6.13
CA ALA A 294 12.25 20.15 6.08
C ALA A 294 13.71 20.33 5.63
N ALA A 295 14.63 19.54 6.20
CA ALA A 295 16.03 19.55 5.82
C ALA A 295 16.22 19.19 4.33
N LEU A 296 15.48 18.19 3.86
CA LEU A 296 15.50 17.79 2.45
C LEU A 296 14.93 18.87 1.53
N ALA A 297 13.88 19.57 1.94
CA ALA A 297 13.31 20.69 1.20
C ALA A 297 14.30 21.85 1.09
N VAL A 298 14.98 22.21 2.20
CA VAL A 298 16.02 23.24 2.19
C VAL A 298 17.19 22.85 1.30
N ALA A 299 17.66 21.61 1.41
CA ALA A 299 18.72 21.08 0.54
C ALA A 299 18.30 21.14 -0.93
N LYS A 300 17.06 20.75 -1.26
CA LYS A 300 16.52 20.85 -2.62
C LYS A 300 16.52 22.30 -3.13
N VAL A 301 16.06 23.26 -2.32
CA VAL A 301 16.06 24.67 -2.71
C VAL A 301 17.48 25.15 -3.03
N LEU A 302 18.43 24.86 -2.14
CA LEU A 302 19.82 25.30 -2.29
C LEU A 302 20.53 24.65 -3.48
N LEU A 303 20.36 23.34 -3.68
CA LEU A 303 21.11 22.56 -4.66
C LEU A 303 20.45 22.53 -6.04
N VAL A 304 19.12 22.52 -6.09
CA VAL A 304 18.36 22.35 -7.34
C VAL A 304 17.71 23.66 -7.76
N ASP A 305 16.89 24.28 -6.90
CA ASP A 305 16.06 25.39 -7.34
C ASP A 305 16.93 26.65 -7.61
N LEU A 306 17.89 26.95 -6.73
CA LEU A 306 18.83 28.06 -6.91
C LEU A 306 19.88 27.82 -8.02
N SER A 307 20.09 26.57 -8.45
CA SER A 307 21.04 26.27 -9.54
C SER A 307 20.60 26.85 -10.87
N SER A 308 19.28 27.03 -11.04
CA SER A 308 18.66 27.57 -12.25
C SER A 308 18.72 29.10 -12.35
N LEU A 309 19.17 29.79 -11.29
CA LEU A 309 19.31 31.25 -11.26
C LEU A 309 20.71 31.67 -11.73
N ASP A 310 20.78 32.90 -12.24
CA ASP A 310 22.05 33.56 -12.52
C ASP A 310 22.91 33.64 -11.25
N ALA A 311 24.24 33.60 -11.43
CA ALA A 311 25.20 33.43 -10.35
C ALA A 311 25.02 34.43 -9.20
N LEU A 312 24.69 35.69 -9.50
CA LEU A 312 24.48 36.73 -8.49
C LEU A 312 23.23 36.47 -7.63
N TYR A 313 22.11 36.07 -8.24
CA TYR A 313 20.88 35.73 -7.54
C TYR A 313 21.03 34.46 -6.70
N ARG A 314 21.81 33.49 -7.17
CA ARG A 314 22.15 32.29 -6.41
C ARG A 314 22.92 32.64 -5.14
N VAL A 315 23.99 33.43 -5.24
CA VAL A 315 24.80 33.83 -4.07
C VAL A 315 23.96 34.65 -3.08
N GLY A 316 23.21 35.64 -3.55
CA GLY A 316 22.34 36.46 -2.70
C GLY A 316 21.27 35.63 -1.97
N SER A 317 20.64 34.68 -2.67
CA SER A 317 19.62 33.82 -2.07
C SER A 317 20.17 32.87 -1.01
N VAL A 318 21.34 32.25 -1.27
CA VAL A 318 22.03 31.41 -0.27
C VAL A 318 22.38 32.23 0.97
N PHE A 319 22.89 33.45 0.78
CA PHE A 319 23.26 34.34 1.88
C PHE A 319 22.04 34.73 2.74
N ILE A 320 20.95 35.17 2.12
CA ILE A 320 19.70 35.51 2.81
C ILE A 320 19.14 34.29 3.55
N LEU A 321 19.13 33.11 2.92
CA LEU A 321 18.62 31.89 3.53
C LEU A 321 19.48 31.44 4.71
N GLY A 322 20.80 31.58 4.63
CA GLY A 322 21.72 31.36 5.74
C GLY A 322 21.44 32.30 6.92
N LEU A 323 21.25 33.60 6.64
CA LEU A 323 20.94 34.59 7.68
C LEU A 323 19.58 34.31 8.35
N MET A 324 18.57 33.94 7.58
CA MET A 324 17.25 33.54 8.11
C MET A 324 17.35 32.28 8.97
N SER A 325 18.14 31.29 8.54
CA SER A 325 18.36 30.06 9.31
C SER A 325 19.05 30.35 10.65
N LEU A 326 20.05 31.23 10.64
CA LEU A 326 20.74 31.67 11.85
C LEU A 326 19.81 32.42 12.80
N LEU A 327 18.95 33.30 12.27
CA LEU A 327 17.95 34.03 13.05
C LEU A 327 16.96 33.09 13.74
N VAL A 328 16.47 32.07 13.02
CA VAL A 328 15.56 31.06 13.57
C VAL A 328 16.25 30.24 14.66
N ALA A 329 17.48 29.78 14.41
CA ALA A 329 18.27 29.05 15.41
C ALA A 329 18.50 29.87 16.68
N TYR A 330 18.83 31.15 16.53
CA TYR A 330 19.00 32.09 17.64
C TYR A 330 17.71 32.26 18.45
N ARG A 331 16.57 32.51 17.79
CA ARG A 331 15.25 32.63 18.44
C ARG A 331 14.87 31.36 19.22
N TYR A 332 15.09 30.20 18.61
CA TYR A 332 14.80 28.91 19.23
C TYR A 332 15.65 28.69 20.49
N HIS A 333 16.96 28.95 20.41
CA HIS A 333 17.86 28.78 21.54
C HIS A 333 17.52 29.72 22.70
N ARG A 334 17.20 30.98 22.40
CA ARG A 334 16.81 31.97 23.40
C ARG A 334 15.53 31.58 24.16
N HIS A 335 14.49 31.12 23.46
CA HIS A 335 13.26 30.65 24.12
C HIS A 335 13.49 29.43 25.01
N ALA A 336 14.37 28.51 24.60
CA ALA A 336 14.71 27.36 25.44
C ALA A 336 15.42 27.79 26.74
N GLN A 337 16.28 28.80 26.69
CA GLN A 337 16.95 29.36 27.87
C GLN A 337 15.96 30.07 28.81
N GLU A 338 15.03 30.86 28.26
CA GLU A 338 13.99 31.56 29.03
C GLU A 338 13.10 30.57 29.81
N LEU A 339 12.68 29.48 29.18
CA LEU A 339 11.91 28.41 29.83
C LEU A 339 12.73 27.68 30.91
N ALA A 340 14.01 27.42 30.66
CA ALA A 340 14.90 26.79 31.65
C ALA A 340 15.13 27.69 32.87
N ALA A 341 15.25 29.00 32.68
CA ALA A 341 15.39 29.97 33.77
C ALA A 341 14.11 30.08 34.62
N ALA A 342 12.93 30.05 33.99
CA ALA A 342 11.64 30.08 34.68
C ALA A 342 11.31 28.79 35.46
N SER A 343 11.98 27.68 35.16
CA SER A 343 11.74 26.37 35.78
C SER A 343 12.63 26.07 36.99
N ARG A 344 13.57 26.96 37.34
CA ARG A 344 14.39 26.79 38.55
C ARG A 344 13.54 27.08 39.79
N PRO A 345 13.42 26.15 40.75
CA PRO A 345 12.80 26.46 42.03
C PRO A 345 13.60 27.56 42.75
N PRO A 346 12.94 28.44 43.54
CA PRO A 346 13.64 29.41 44.35
C PRO A 346 14.59 28.66 45.28
N ASP A 347 15.83 29.10 45.31
CA ASP A 347 16.86 28.60 46.21
C ASP A 347 16.33 28.75 47.64
N THR A 348 15.87 27.66 48.24
CA THR A 348 15.59 27.63 49.67
C THR A 348 16.93 27.75 50.34
N THR A 349 17.35 29.00 50.52
CA THR A 349 18.49 29.37 51.33
C THR A 349 18.20 28.76 52.70
N GLU A 350 18.89 27.67 53.00
CA GLU A 350 18.92 27.09 54.32
C GLU A 350 19.37 28.20 55.27
N GLU A 351 18.43 28.71 56.06
CA GLU A 351 18.76 29.14 57.41
C GLU A 351 19.44 27.94 58.08
N ARG A 352 20.75 28.04 58.27
CA ARG A 352 21.45 27.23 59.28
C ARG A 352 22.13 28.17 60.27
N PRO A 353 22.05 27.80 61.56
CA PRO A 353 21.97 28.69 62.72
C PRO A 353 23.25 29.44 63.08
#